data_AF-E5R0E2-F1
#
_entry.id   AF-E5R0E2-F1
#
_cell.length_a   1.000
_cell.length_b   1.000
_cell.length_c   1.000
_cell.angle_alpha   90.00
_cell.angle_beta   90.00
_cell.angle_gamma   90.00
#
_symmetry.space_group_name_H-M   'P 1'
#
loop_
_entity.id
_entity.type
_entity.pdbx_description
1 polymer ?
#
loop_
_entity_poly.entity_id
_entity_poly.type
_entity_poly.pdbx_seq_one_letter_code
_entity_poly.pdbx_strand_id
1 'polypeptide(L)'
;MSNVPTPPPSYRESAQTPAPPPLGRPELSPLTLDGNLIYPVAPPTTALYELTHELDAGYRKIGISRLCPNRNTAQYGIIREKHIYDFSQPIFSSSVEITGKRQSCLSAVLCLRMSRGIIKRGWELFRLRLNGQADDLVFRIRPTRSPEKQETLQWEDADQSLVAVETVCIPGGANVRPVLHIVRDMDDRLIDALITAWCAKIWIGHQFAAGEMKNLEADMVTGPMEVIMNGCLYGYFGHNRDQ
;
A
#
# COMPACT_ATOMS: atom_id res chain seq x y z
N MET A 1 -45.39 52.21 -36.81
CA MET A 1 -44.74 50.91 -36.58
C MET A 1 -43.65 51.14 -35.55
N SER A 2 -43.91 50.76 -34.30
CA SER A 2 -43.07 51.13 -33.14
C SER A 2 -42.06 50.02 -32.84
N ASN A 3 -40.77 50.38 -32.78
CA ASN A 3 -39.67 49.51 -32.37
C ASN A 3 -39.72 49.27 -30.86
N VAL A 4 -39.88 48.02 -30.44
CA VAL A 4 -39.82 47.60 -29.03
C VAL A 4 -38.37 47.18 -28.71
N PRO A 5 -37.71 47.77 -27.71
CA PRO A 5 -36.39 47.31 -27.26
C PRO A 5 -36.52 46.03 -26.44
N THR A 6 -35.83 44.96 -26.85
CA THR A 6 -35.70 43.72 -26.09
C THR A 6 -34.79 43.96 -24.87
N PRO A 7 -35.24 43.66 -23.64
CA PRO A 7 -34.36 43.77 -22.47
C PRO A 7 -33.25 42.72 -22.52
N PRO A 8 -32.05 43.01 -21.98
CA PRO A 8 -30.96 42.04 -21.93
C PRO A 8 -31.35 40.85 -21.03
N PRO A 9 -30.86 39.63 -21.34
CA PRO A 9 -31.20 38.43 -20.58
C PRO A 9 -30.76 38.59 -19.11
N SER A 10 -31.70 38.41 -18.18
CA SER A 10 -31.42 38.48 -16.75
C SER A 10 -30.49 37.34 -16.35
N TYR A 11 -29.32 37.69 -15.83
CA TYR A 11 -28.31 36.78 -15.28
C TYR A 11 -28.79 36.21 -13.93
N ARG A 12 -29.85 35.39 -13.93
CA ARG A 12 -30.38 34.80 -12.69
C ARG A 12 -30.76 33.33 -12.80
N GLU A 13 -30.10 32.60 -13.71
CA GLU A 13 -30.31 31.16 -13.89
C GLU A 13 -29.01 30.47 -14.28
N SER A 14 -27.98 30.60 -13.43
CA SER A 14 -26.72 29.86 -13.57
C SER A 14 -26.08 29.66 -12.20
N ALA A 15 -26.81 29.10 -11.24
CA ALA A 15 -26.24 28.74 -9.95
C ALA A 15 -27.07 27.68 -9.21
N GLN A 16 -27.42 26.57 -9.87
CA GLN A 16 -27.87 25.36 -9.18
C GLN A 16 -27.32 24.11 -9.88
N THR A 17 -26.00 24.09 -10.11
CA THR A 17 -25.33 22.79 -10.16
C THR A 17 -25.23 22.31 -8.71
N PRO A 18 -25.82 21.17 -8.33
CA PRO A 18 -25.57 20.60 -7.02
C PRO A 18 -24.06 20.48 -6.84
N ALA A 19 -23.53 20.98 -5.73
CA ALA A 19 -22.15 20.69 -5.37
C ALA A 19 -21.97 19.17 -5.46
N PRO A 20 -20.89 18.67 -6.10
CA PRO A 20 -20.59 17.25 -6.06
C PRO A 20 -20.64 16.81 -4.60
N PRO A 21 -21.24 15.63 -4.29
CA PRO A 21 -21.26 15.14 -2.93
C PRO A 21 -19.82 15.18 -2.40
N PRO A 22 -19.61 15.61 -1.13
CA PRO A 22 -18.27 15.62 -0.57
C PRO A 22 -17.69 14.23 -0.79
N LEU A 23 -16.56 14.14 -1.51
CA LEU A 23 -15.82 12.90 -1.64
C LEU A 23 -15.57 12.42 -0.22
N GLY A 24 -16.35 11.41 0.17
CA GLY A 24 -16.33 10.84 1.49
C GLY A 24 -14.93 10.39 1.82
N ARG A 25 -14.67 10.20 3.12
CA ARG A 25 -13.60 9.33 3.64
C ARG A 25 -13.36 8.17 2.65
N PRO A 26 -12.12 7.71 2.38
CA PRO A 26 -11.88 6.56 1.52
C PRO A 26 -12.92 5.51 1.88
N GLU A 27 -13.94 5.35 1.02
CA GLU A 27 -14.95 4.35 1.31
C GLU A 27 -14.16 3.05 1.41
N LEU A 28 -14.61 2.14 2.28
CA LEU A 28 -14.00 0.85 2.59
C LEU A 28 -13.90 -0.09 1.35
N SER A 29 -13.99 0.48 0.16
CA SER A 29 -13.69 -0.09 -1.14
C SER A 29 -12.29 -0.71 -1.13
N PRO A 30 -12.17 -1.92 -1.71
CA PRO A 30 -10.86 -2.53 -1.94
C PRO A 30 -9.97 -1.61 -2.77
N LEU A 31 -8.69 -1.57 -2.42
CA LEU A 31 -7.66 -0.82 -3.12
C LEU A 31 -6.79 -1.77 -3.94
N THR A 32 -6.30 -1.31 -5.08
CA THR A 32 -5.33 -2.04 -5.89
C THR A 32 -4.22 -1.13 -6.39
N LEU A 33 -3.13 -1.72 -6.88
CA LEU A 33 -1.91 -1.06 -7.32
C LEU A 33 -1.71 -1.27 -8.84
N ASP A 34 -1.53 -0.19 -9.59
CA ASP A 34 -1.18 -0.19 -11.02
C ASP A 34 0.03 0.72 -11.26
N GLY A 35 1.15 0.13 -11.67
CA GLY A 35 2.42 0.84 -11.76
C GLY A 35 2.76 1.50 -10.43
N ASN A 36 2.73 2.83 -10.41
CA ASN A 36 2.98 3.66 -9.24
C ASN A 36 1.71 4.26 -8.60
N LEU A 37 0.50 3.93 -9.08
CA LEU A 37 -0.77 4.50 -8.60
C LEU A 37 -1.59 3.50 -7.79
N ILE A 38 -2.26 3.99 -6.76
CA ILE A 38 -3.16 3.20 -5.90
C ILE A 38 -4.56 3.80 -6.01
N TYR A 39 -5.53 2.96 -6.39
CA TYR A 39 -6.91 3.37 -6.67
C TYR A 39 -7.93 2.37 -6.10
N PRO A 40 -9.18 2.81 -5.85
CA PRO A 40 -10.27 1.91 -5.53
C PRO A 40 -10.58 0.98 -6.69
N VAL A 41 -10.88 -0.29 -6.40
CA VAL A 41 -11.29 -1.28 -7.40
C VAL A 41 -12.66 -0.93 -7.99
N ALA A 42 -13.56 -0.36 -7.19
CA ALA A 42 -14.88 0.06 -7.63
C ALA A 42 -14.86 1.52 -8.15
N PRO A 43 -15.61 1.84 -9.22
CA PRO A 43 -15.77 3.22 -9.67
C PRO A 43 -16.39 4.13 -8.58
N PRO A 44 -15.97 5.40 -8.49
CA PRO A 44 -14.98 6.06 -9.34
C PRO A 44 -13.53 5.65 -9.00
N THR A 45 -12.78 5.19 -10.01
CA THR A 45 -11.38 4.73 -9.88
C THR A 45 -10.38 5.90 -9.88
N THR A 46 -10.61 6.88 -9.02
CA THR A 46 -9.67 8.01 -8.89
C THR A 46 -8.48 7.58 -8.04
N ALA A 47 -7.26 7.83 -8.52
CA ALA A 47 -6.05 7.53 -7.75
C ALA A 47 -6.07 8.30 -6.42
N LEU A 48 -5.83 7.56 -5.33
CA LEU A 48 -5.80 8.08 -3.95
C LEU A 48 -4.37 8.28 -3.45
N TYR A 49 -3.45 7.47 -3.94
CA TYR A 49 -2.03 7.56 -3.61
C TYR A 49 -1.18 7.34 -4.86
N GLU A 50 0.01 7.93 -4.81
CA GLU A 50 1.03 7.81 -5.83
C GLU A 50 2.38 7.48 -5.17
N LEU A 51 3.12 6.60 -5.81
CA LEU A 51 4.47 6.22 -5.46
C LEU A 51 5.45 6.93 -6.37
N THR A 52 6.65 7.24 -5.87
CA THR A 52 7.71 7.83 -6.71
C THR A 52 8.19 6.90 -7.82
N HIS A 53 8.05 5.58 -7.61
CA HIS A 53 8.48 4.52 -8.52
C HIS A 53 7.54 3.32 -8.37
N GLU A 54 7.56 2.43 -9.36
CA GLU A 54 6.93 1.12 -9.24
C GLU A 54 7.60 0.29 -8.12
N LEU A 55 6.86 -0.66 -7.56
CA LEU A 55 7.36 -1.52 -6.49
C LEU A 55 8.23 -2.65 -7.05
N ASP A 56 9.38 -2.31 -7.62
CA ASP A 56 10.34 -3.26 -8.17
C ASP A 56 11.67 -3.31 -7.36
N ALA A 57 12.59 -4.16 -7.81
CA ALA A 57 13.91 -4.29 -7.20
C ALA A 57 14.93 -3.22 -7.66
N GLY A 58 14.57 -2.33 -8.59
CA GLY A 58 15.46 -1.36 -9.22
C GLY A 58 15.78 -0.15 -8.34
N TYR A 59 14.87 0.21 -7.43
CA TYR A 59 15.02 1.37 -6.56
C TYR A 59 15.27 0.98 -5.11
N ARG A 60 16.22 1.63 -4.45
CA ARG A 60 16.57 1.41 -3.02
C ARG A 60 15.66 2.13 -2.04
N LYS A 61 14.85 3.06 -2.54
CA LYS A 61 14.00 3.95 -1.76
C LYS A 61 12.79 4.36 -2.59
N ILE A 62 11.61 4.28 -1.98
CA ILE A 62 10.34 4.64 -2.61
C ILE A 62 9.62 5.64 -1.69
N GLY A 63 9.14 6.72 -2.28
CA GLY A 63 8.27 7.68 -1.62
C GLY A 63 6.80 7.38 -1.92
N ILE A 64 5.92 7.74 -0.98
CA ILE A 64 4.46 7.68 -1.16
C ILE A 64 3.83 9.02 -0.84
N SER A 65 2.91 9.43 -1.72
CA SER A 65 2.16 10.67 -1.67
C SER A 65 0.66 10.37 -1.63
N ARG A 66 -0.09 11.10 -0.79
CA ARG A 66 -1.55 11.11 -0.82
C ARG A 66 -2.04 12.14 -1.83
N LEU A 67 -2.98 11.75 -2.69
CA LEU A 67 -3.63 12.60 -3.67
C LEU A 67 -4.92 13.16 -3.06
N CYS A 68 -4.90 14.43 -2.67
CA CYS A 68 -6.04 15.09 -2.02
C CYS A 68 -6.80 15.97 -3.03
N PRO A 69 -8.10 15.76 -3.25
CA PRO A 69 -8.92 16.72 -3.99
C PRO A 69 -8.85 18.11 -3.34
N ASN A 70 -8.52 19.16 -4.08
CA ASN A 70 -8.50 20.52 -3.54
C ASN A 70 -9.93 20.98 -3.20
N ARG A 71 -10.22 21.17 -1.91
CA ARG A 71 -11.52 21.61 -1.40
C ARG A 71 -11.74 23.13 -1.48
N ASN A 72 -10.70 23.92 -1.76
CA ASN A 72 -10.70 25.38 -1.52
C ASN A 72 -10.70 26.25 -2.79
N THR A 73 -10.88 25.69 -3.99
CA THR A 73 -10.93 26.48 -5.22
C THR A 73 -12.19 26.17 -6.01
N ALA A 74 -12.82 27.22 -6.56
CA ALA A 74 -13.85 27.10 -7.59
C ALA A 74 -13.38 26.28 -8.82
N GLN A 75 -12.08 26.01 -8.94
CA GLN A 75 -11.54 24.93 -9.75
C GLN A 75 -11.65 23.58 -9.01
N TYR A 76 -12.81 22.93 -9.14
CA TYR A 76 -12.90 21.49 -8.98
C TYR A 76 -11.91 20.84 -9.98
N GLY A 77 -10.91 20.12 -9.48
CA GLY A 77 -9.99 19.34 -10.34
C GLY A 77 -8.50 19.42 -10.04
N ILE A 78 -8.03 20.38 -9.22
CA ILE A 78 -6.60 20.40 -8.83
C ILE A 78 -6.40 19.39 -7.70
N ILE A 79 -5.66 18.31 -7.98
CA ILE A 79 -5.24 17.35 -6.96
C ILE A 79 -4.01 17.93 -6.25
N ARG A 80 -4.08 18.08 -4.92
CA ARG A 80 -2.91 18.42 -4.09
C ARG A 80 -2.18 17.14 -3.74
N GLU A 81 -0.95 17.04 -4.19
CA GLU A 81 -0.05 15.97 -3.78
C GLU A 81 0.51 16.25 -2.38
N LYS A 82 0.38 15.27 -1.49
CA LYS A 82 0.92 15.32 -0.13
C LYS A 82 1.87 14.15 0.09
N HIS A 83 3.16 14.38 -0.14
CA HIS A 83 4.21 13.41 0.20
C HIS A 83 4.23 13.09 1.71
N ILE A 84 3.97 11.83 2.08
CA ILE A 84 3.72 11.40 3.47
C ILE A 84 4.86 10.57 4.05
N TYR A 85 5.39 9.59 3.31
CA TYR A 85 6.46 8.72 3.80
C TYR A 85 7.46 8.42 2.68
N ASP A 86 8.69 8.14 3.11
CA ASP A 86 9.65 7.37 2.32
C ASP A 86 9.84 6.01 2.99
N PHE A 87 10.10 4.96 2.21
CA PHE A 87 10.55 3.69 2.74
C PHE A 87 11.76 3.15 1.99
N SER A 88 12.66 2.49 2.73
CA SER A 88 13.91 1.94 2.22
C SER A 88 14.38 0.76 3.07
N GLN A 89 15.20 -0.10 2.48
CA GLN A 89 15.79 -1.27 3.13
C GLN A 89 17.21 -0.88 3.54
N PRO A 90 17.52 -0.84 4.85
CA PRO A 90 18.89 -0.69 5.31
C PRO A 90 19.77 -1.82 4.77
N ILE A 91 21.03 -1.51 4.51
CA ILE A 91 21.99 -2.49 3.97
C ILE A 91 22.09 -3.68 4.92
N PHE A 92 22.00 -4.90 4.38
CA PHE A 92 22.01 -6.16 5.13
C PHE A 92 20.87 -6.35 6.14
N SER A 93 19.81 -5.55 6.06
CA SER A 93 18.62 -5.73 6.89
C SER A 93 17.52 -6.49 6.16
N SER A 94 16.78 -7.32 6.89
CA SER A 94 15.50 -7.89 6.45
C SER A 94 14.29 -7.02 6.83
N SER A 95 14.54 -5.84 7.40
CA SER A 95 13.52 -4.84 7.73
C SER A 95 13.45 -3.72 6.70
N VAL A 96 12.30 -3.06 6.64
CA VAL A 96 12.10 -1.80 5.92
C VAL A 96 11.94 -0.68 6.93
N GLU A 97 12.77 0.34 6.80
CA GLU A 97 12.61 1.59 7.53
C GLU A 97 11.67 2.51 6.75
N ILE A 98 10.70 3.09 7.45
CA ILE A 98 9.69 3.99 6.87
C ILE A 98 9.78 5.33 7.61
N THR A 99 10.16 6.39 6.90
CA THR A 99 10.40 7.74 7.44
C THR A 99 9.23 8.66 7.11
N GLY A 100 8.57 9.19 8.14
CA GLY A 100 7.52 10.19 8.02
C GLY A 100 8.06 11.54 7.56
N LYS A 101 7.35 12.18 6.63
CA LYS A 101 7.73 13.45 6.00
C LYS A 101 6.94 14.65 6.49
N ARG A 102 5.92 14.40 7.31
CA ARG A 102 5.00 15.42 7.80
C ARG A 102 4.60 15.13 9.24
N GLN A 103 4.24 16.18 9.97
CA GLN A 103 3.68 16.06 11.32
C GLN A 103 2.32 15.34 11.33
N SER A 104 1.62 15.30 10.19
CA SER A 104 0.37 14.55 10.05
C SER A 104 0.57 13.04 9.94
N CYS A 105 1.80 12.56 9.82
CA CYS A 105 2.09 11.14 9.78
C CYS A 105 1.86 10.50 11.16
N LEU A 106 1.60 9.20 11.19
CA LEU A 106 1.40 8.42 12.42
C LEU A 106 2.65 8.47 13.33
N SER A 107 3.83 8.44 12.72
CA SER A 107 5.12 8.54 13.38
C SER A 107 6.17 9.14 12.44
N ALA A 108 7.23 9.71 13.03
CA ALA A 108 8.42 10.12 12.28
C ALA A 108 9.19 8.91 11.73
N VAL A 109 9.18 7.78 12.46
CA VAL A 109 9.83 6.55 12.02
C VAL A 109 8.93 5.36 12.36
N LEU A 110 8.69 4.52 11.35
CA LEU A 110 8.10 3.19 11.48
C LEU A 110 9.09 2.15 10.95
N CYS A 111 8.97 0.91 11.41
CA CYS A 111 9.81 -0.20 10.99
C CYS A 111 8.94 -1.40 10.68
N LEU A 112 8.99 -1.87 9.44
CA LEU A 112 8.35 -3.10 9.02
C LEU A 112 9.39 -4.22 9.09
N ARG A 113 9.16 -5.25 9.90
CA ARG A 113 10.09 -6.36 10.07
C ARG A 113 9.37 -7.68 10.18
N MET A 114 10.04 -8.77 9.82
CA MET A 114 9.50 -10.12 10.05
C MET A 114 9.41 -10.40 11.55
N SER A 115 8.31 -11.05 11.97
CA SER A 115 8.15 -11.54 13.33
C SER A 115 9.20 -12.61 13.62
N ARG A 116 9.82 -12.54 14.80
CA ARG A 116 10.93 -13.42 15.22
C ARG A 116 10.46 -14.73 15.86
N GLY A 117 9.15 -15.01 15.83
CA GLY A 117 8.56 -16.19 16.46
C GLY A 117 8.75 -17.48 15.66
N ILE A 118 9.03 -18.59 16.35
CA ILE A 118 9.24 -19.92 15.76
C ILE A 118 7.96 -20.48 15.09
N ILE A 119 6.78 -20.12 15.61
CA ILE A 119 5.49 -20.74 15.24
C ILE A 119 4.68 -19.88 14.28
N LYS A 120 4.88 -18.56 14.25
CA LYS A 120 4.11 -17.63 13.40
C LYS A 120 5.06 -16.71 12.63
N ARG A 121 5.41 -17.13 11.41
CA ARG A 121 6.11 -16.28 10.44
C ARG A 121 5.11 -15.30 9.84
N GLY A 122 5.44 -14.02 9.89
CA GLY A 122 4.58 -12.92 9.43
C GLY A 122 5.34 -11.60 9.47
N TRP A 123 4.69 -10.53 9.05
CA TRP A 123 5.27 -9.18 9.09
C TRP A 123 4.64 -8.38 10.22
N GLU A 124 5.42 -7.51 10.84
CA GLU A 124 4.97 -6.63 11.92
C GLU A 124 5.47 -5.21 11.67
N LEU A 125 4.55 -4.25 11.73
CA LEU A 125 4.85 -2.83 11.65
C LEU A 125 4.95 -2.27 13.07
N PHE A 126 6.09 -1.68 13.38
CA PHE A 126 6.36 -1.03 14.65
C PHE A 126 6.52 0.48 14.49
N ARG A 127 6.08 1.23 15.50
CA ARG A 127 6.46 2.62 15.72
C ARG A 127 7.71 2.63 16.57
N LEU A 128 8.81 3.15 16.02
CA LEU A 128 10.06 3.25 16.75
C LEU A 128 10.01 4.43 17.72
N ARG A 129 10.40 4.20 18.97
CA ARG A 129 10.51 5.26 19.98
C ARG A 129 11.95 5.74 20.11
N LEU A 130 12.17 7.03 19.90
CA LEU A 130 13.51 7.64 19.90
C LEU A 130 14.12 7.83 21.30
N ASN A 131 13.35 7.55 22.36
CA ASN A 131 13.74 7.79 23.75
C ASN A 131 14.15 6.52 24.51
N GLY A 132 14.52 5.45 23.81
CA GLY A 132 14.93 4.17 24.42
C GLY A 132 13.79 3.37 25.07
N GLN A 133 12.54 3.78 24.86
CA GLN A 133 11.36 3.00 25.22
C GLN A 133 11.16 1.86 24.21
N ALA A 134 10.39 0.84 24.61
CA ALA A 134 10.00 -0.23 23.71
C ALA A 134 9.23 0.30 22.50
N ASP A 135 9.48 -0.30 21.33
CA ASP A 135 8.74 -0.02 20.11
C ASP A 135 7.25 -0.39 20.31
N ASP A 136 6.34 0.44 19.79
CA ASP A 136 4.91 0.11 19.81
C ASP A 136 4.54 -0.70 18.57
N LEU A 137 3.90 -1.85 18.75
CA LEU A 137 3.30 -2.56 17.63
C LEU A 137 2.13 -1.73 17.06
N VAL A 138 2.11 -1.54 15.74
CA VAL A 138 1.02 -0.87 15.03
C VAL A 138 0.15 -1.89 14.31
N PHE A 139 0.76 -2.71 13.46
CA PHE A 139 0.05 -3.76 12.71
C PHE A 139 0.81 -5.07 12.72
N ARG A 140 0.06 -6.17 12.68
CA ARG A 140 0.56 -7.51 12.46
C ARG A 140 -0.09 -8.11 11.22
N ILE A 141 0.72 -8.74 10.39
CA ILE A 141 0.31 -9.37 9.15
C ILE A 141 0.46 -10.87 9.31
N ARG A 142 -0.66 -11.59 9.26
CA ARG A 142 -0.70 -13.04 9.44
C ARG A 142 -1.21 -13.72 8.16
N PRO A 143 -0.54 -14.77 7.69
CA PRO A 143 -1.11 -15.61 6.65
C PRO A 143 -2.33 -16.35 7.20
N THR A 144 -3.38 -16.40 6.40
CA THR A 144 -4.59 -17.17 6.71
C THR A 144 -4.82 -18.15 5.57
N ARG A 145 -5.01 -19.43 5.90
CA ARG A 145 -5.41 -20.43 4.92
C ARG A 145 -6.94 -20.34 4.78
N SER A 146 -7.42 -19.79 3.68
CA SER A 146 -8.84 -19.88 3.34
C SER A 146 -9.19 -21.34 2.97
N PRO A 147 -10.36 -21.86 3.37
CA PRO A 147 -10.89 -23.14 2.86
C PRO A 147 -10.95 -23.20 1.33
N GLU A 148 -11.04 -22.04 0.67
CA GLU A 148 -11.19 -21.87 -0.79
C GLU A 148 -9.85 -21.88 -1.55
N LYS A 149 -8.73 -22.26 -0.92
CA LYS A 149 -7.37 -22.33 -1.51
C LYS A 149 -6.74 -20.99 -1.93
N GLN A 150 -7.38 -19.86 -1.68
CA GLN A 150 -6.76 -18.54 -1.89
C GLN A 150 -5.95 -18.14 -0.66
N GLU A 151 -4.67 -17.84 -0.87
CA GLU A 151 -3.82 -17.31 0.21
C GLU A 151 -4.20 -15.85 0.46
N THR A 152 -4.64 -15.57 1.68
CA THR A 152 -4.95 -14.22 2.14
C THR A 152 -4.05 -13.86 3.32
N LEU A 153 -3.72 -12.58 3.41
CA LEU A 153 -2.99 -12.01 4.53
C LEU A 153 -3.94 -11.11 5.33
N GLN A 154 -4.11 -11.42 6.61
CA GLN A 154 -4.87 -10.59 7.53
C GLN A 154 -3.95 -9.56 8.17
N TRP A 155 -4.40 -8.31 8.14
CA TRP A 155 -3.79 -7.20 8.85
C TRP A 155 -4.59 -6.95 10.12
N GLU A 156 -3.95 -7.12 11.26
CA GLU A 156 -4.49 -6.90 12.59
C GLU A 156 -3.81 -5.69 13.23
N ASP A 157 -4.49 -4.99 14.13
CA ASP A 157 -3.85 -3.98 14.97
C ASP A 157 -3.16 -4.56 16.22
N ALA A 158 -2.72 -3.67 17.11
CA ALA A 158 -2.09 -4.04 18.39
C ALA A 158 -2.99 -4.90 19.28
N ASP A 159 -4.30 -4.67 19.24
CA ASP A 159 -5.32 -5.38 20.01
C ASP A 159 -5.80 -6.67 19.31
N GLN A 160 -5.13 -7.07 18.22
CA GLN A 160 -5.45 -8.24 17.40
C GLN A 160 -6.81 -8.14 16.69
N SER A 161 -7.33 -6.93 16.52
CA SER A 161 -8.55 -6.68 15.76
C SER A 161 -8.22 -6.60 14.27
N LEU A 162 -9.00 -7.28 13.43
CA LEU A 162 -8.84 -7.24 11.98
C LEU A 162 -9.11 -5.83 11.44
N VAL A 163 -8.17 -5.30 10.67
CA VAL A 163 -8.26 -3.96 10.06
C VAL A 163 -8.26 -3.97 8.54
N ALA A 164 -7.57 -4.95 7.95
CA ALA A 164 -7.59 -5.14 6.51
C ALA A 164 -7.32 -6.60 6.13
N VAL A 165 -7.75 -6.96 4.93
CA VAL A 165 -7.45 -8.24 4.29
C VAL A 165 -6.74 -7.93 2.99
N GLU A 166 -5.58 -8.53 2.81
CA GLU A 166 -4.87 -8.52 1.55
C GLU A 166 -5.06 -9.85 0.85
N THR A 167 -5.49 -9.78 -0.40
CA THR A 167 -5.62 -10.93 -1.26
C THR A 167 -4.40 -10.99 -2.15
N VAL A 168 -3.57 -12.02 -1.94
CA VAL A 168 -2.48 -12.35 -2.85
C VAL A 168 -3.06 -13.29 -3.89
N CYS A 169 -2.95 -12.93 -5.16
CA CYS A 169 -3.49 -13.78 -6.21
C CYS A 169 -2.52 -14.91 -6.55
N ILE A 170 -3.14 -16.06 -6.80
CA ILE A 170 -2.54 -17.38 -6.93
C ILE A 170 -1.54 -17.39 -8.10
N PRO A 171 -0.35 -18.02 -7.95
CA PRO A 171 0.58 -18.21 -9.05
C PRO A 171 -0.08 -18.96 -10.22
N GLY A 172 -0.04 -18.39 -11.43
CA GLY A 172 -0.51 -19.04 -12.67
C GLY A 172 -1.55 -18.27 -13.50
N GLY A 173 -2.11 -17.18 -12.97
CA GLY A 173 -2.91 -16.23 -13.75
C GLY A 173 -2.05 -15.07 -14.24
N ALA A 174 -1.91 -14.90 -15.55
CA ALA A 174 -1.30 -13.69 -16.10
C ALA A 174 -2.13 -12.46 -15.67
N ASN A 175 -1.48 -11.46 -15.06
CA ASN A 175 -2.05 -10.16 -14.65
C ASN A 175 -2.98 -10.15 -13.43
N VAL A 176 -2.54 -10.60 -12.25
CA VAL A 176 -3.32 -10.37 -11.04
C VAL A 176 -2.58 -9.51 -10.01
N ARG A 177 -3.11 -8.29 -9.81
CA ARG A 177 -2.57 -7.24 -8.94
C ARG A 177 -2.95 -7.51 -7.48
N PRO A 178 -2.09 -7.17 -6.50
CA PRO A 178 -2.46 -7.28 -5.10
C PRO A 178 -3.64 -6.36 -4.79
N VAL A 179 -4.55 -6.83 -3.94
CA VAL A 179 -5.72 -6.06 -3.49
C VAL A 179 -5.70 -5.97 -1.98
N LEU A 180 -5.89 -4.75 -1.45
CA LEU A 180 -6.00 -4.46 -0.02
C LEU A 180 -7.41 -3.99 0.30
N HIS A 181 -8.15 -4.77 1.07
CA HIS A 181 -9.49 -4.44 1.54
C HIS A 181 -9.42 -3.94 2.99
N ILE A 182 -9.65 -2.65 3.21
CA ILE A 182 -9.72 -2.09 4.57
C ILE A 182 -11.11 -2.36 5.14
N VAL A 183 -11.20 -3.18 6.18
CA VAL A 183 -12.49 -3.65 6.75
C VAL A 183 -12.90 -2.89 8.00
N ARG A 184 -12.03 -2.04 8.55
CA ARG A 184 -12.28 -1.28 9.77
C ARG A 184 -12.13 0.21 9.53
N ASP A 185 -13.04 0.99 10.11
CA ASP A 185 -12.89 2.43 10.15
C ASP A 185 -11.70 2.84 11.02
N MET A 186 -10.85 3.70 10.47
CA MET A 186 -9.62 4.17 11.09
C MET A 186 -9.40 5.64 10.77
N ASP A 187 -8.58 6.31 11.56
CA ASP A 187 -8.15 7.66 11.21
C ASP A 187 -7.21 7.67 10.00
N ASP A 188 -7.14 8.82 9.36
CA ASP A 188 -6.32 9.07 8.17
C ASP A 188 -4.85 8.71 8.36
N ARG A 189 -4.29 8.86 9.57
CA ARG A 189 -2.86 8.61 9.83
C ARG A 189 -2.58 7.11 9.88
N LEU A 190 -3.50 6.34 10.47
CA LEU A 190 -3.46 4.87 10.47
C LEU A 190 -3.66 4.30 9.07
N ILE A 191 -4.58 4.86 8.29
CA ILE A 191 -4.77 4.48 6.88
C ILE A 191 -3.50 4.75 6.07
N ASP A 192 -2.92 5.95 6.19
CA ASP A 192 -1.66 6.30 5.52
C ASP A 192 -0.53 5.30 5.88
N ALA A 193 -0.41 4.96 7.16
CA ALA A 193 0.60 4.01 7.63
C ALA A 193 0.34 2.57 7.12
N LEU A 194 -0.92 2.13 7.10
CA LEU A 194 -1.32 0.82 6.61
C LEU A 194 -0.98 0.66 5.12
N ILE A 195 -1.38 1.62 4.29
CA ILE A 195 -1.11 1.61 2.85
C ILE A 195 0.39 1.66 2.58
N THR A 196 1.12 2.52 3.30
CA THR A 196 2.58 2.59 3.19
C THR A 196 3.24 1.25 3.55
N ALA A 197 2.79 0.59 4.62
CA ALA A 197 3.32 -0.70 5.03
C ALA A 197 2.98 -1.82 4.04
N TRP A 198 1.80 -1.78 3.43
CA TRP A 198 1.42 -2.70 2.36
C TRP A 198 2.35 -2.58 1.15
N CYS A 199 2.60 -1.35 0.68
CA CYS A 199 3.57 -1.10 -0.39
C CYS A 199 5.00 -1.53 -0.02
N ALA A 200 5.45 -1.18 1.20
CA ALA A 200 6.76 -1.57 1.69
C ALA A 200 6.95 -3.10 1.74
N LYS A 201 5.90 -3.85 2.12
CA LYS A 201 5.89 -5.32 2.14
C LYS A 201 6.01 -5.92 0.73
N ILE A 202 5.26 -5.39 -0.24
CA ILE A 202 5.35 -5.84 -1.63
C ILE A 202 6.77 -5.59 -2.16
N TRP A 203 7.26 -4.37 -1.96
CA TRP A 203 8.58 -3.95 -2.43
C TRP A 203 9.73 -4.80 -1.86
N ILE A 204 9.78 -5.01 -0.54
CA ILE A 204 10.83 -5.85 0.07
C ILE A 204 10.74 -7.30 -0.40
N GLY A 205 9.55 -7.79 -0.74
CA GLY A 205 9.36 -9.08 -1.41
C GLY A 205 10.09 -9.16 -2.76
N HIS A 206 9.97 -8.11 -3.59
CA HIS A 206 10.73 -8.02 -4.85
C HIS A 206 12.25 -7.92 -4.63
N GLN A 207 12.70 -7.20 -3.60
CA GLN A 207 14.12 -7.10 -3.25
C GLN A 207 14.70 -8.47 -2.88
N PHE A 208 13.98 -9.26 -2.07
CA PHE A 208 14.41 -10.61 -1.70
C PHE A 208 14.45 -11.54 -2.91
N ALA A 209 13.43 -11.55 -3.76
CA ALA A 209 13.40 -12.38 -4.96
C ALA A 209 14.56 -12.06 -5.92
N ALA A 210 14.87 -10.77 -6.12
CA ALA A 210 16.00 -10.36 -6.94
C ALA A 210 17.35 -10.74 -6.31
N GLY A 211 17.46 -10.73 -4.98
CA GLY A 211 18.65 -11.20 -4.26
C GLY A 211 18.89 -12.70 -4.43
N GLU A 212 17.83 -13.51 -4.34
CA GLU A 212 17.91 -14.96 -4.53
C GLU A 212 18.28 -15.34 -5.96
N MET A 213 17.71 -14.68 -6.97
CA MET A 213 18.07 -14.93 -8.37
C MET A 213 19.57 -14.67 -8.62
N LYS A 214 20.13 -13.59 -8.06
CA LYS A 214 21.57 -13.30 -8.16
C LYS A 214 22.44 -14.36 -7.48
N ASN A 215 22.00 -14.89 -6.35
CA ASN A 215 22.72 -15.96 -5.66
C ASN A 215 22.66 -17.27 -6.46
N LEU A 216 21.51 -17.62 -7.04
CA LEU A 216 21.36 -18.79 -7.89
C LEU A 216 22.24 -18.69 -9.16
N GLU A 217 22.31 -17.52 -9.79
CA GLU A 217 23.21 -17.27 -10.92
C GLU A 217 24.68 -17.40 -10.52
N ALA A 218 25.05 -16.94 -9.32
CA ALA A 218 26.41 -17.08 -8.79
C ALA A 218 26.75 -18.55 -8.46
N ASP A 219 25.82 -19.29 -7.86
CA ASP A 219 26.00 -20.70 -7.48
C ASP A 219 26.06 -21.63 -8.70
N MET A 220 25.32 -21.30 -9.77
CA MET A 220 25.40 -21.99 -11.06
C MET A 220 26.79 -21.92 -11.71
N VAL A 221 27.62 -20.96 -11.31
CA VAL A 221 29.01 -20.84 -11.78
C VAL A 221 29.98 -21.75 -10.99
N THR A 222 29.56 -22.36 -9.87
CA THR A 222 30.48 -23.02 -8.91
C THR A 222 30.18 -24.48 -8.47
N GLY A 223 29.38 -25.27 -9.18
CA GLY A 223 29.30 -26.74 -8.94
C GLY A 223 28.25 -27.22 -7.91
N PRO A 224 28.08 -28.55 -7.71
CA PRO A 224 26.76 -29.17 -7.54
C PRO A 224 26.12 -29.04 -6.16
N MET A 225 24.79 -29.05 -6.18
CA MET A 225 23.86 -28.56 -5.17
C MET A 225 23.65 -29.43 -3.93
N GLU A 226 23.62 -28.77 -2.76
CA GLU A 226 22.75 -29.14 -1.63
C GLU A 226 21.65 -28.07 -1.49
N VAL A 227 20.39 -28.48 -1.70
CA VAL A 227 19.23 -27.59 -1.67
C VAL A 227 18.63 -27.57 -0.26
N ILE A 228 18.83 -26.47 0.47
CA ILE A 228 18.08 -26.18 1.71
C ILE A 228 17.04 -25.09 1.40
N MET A 229 15.81 -25.52 1.10
CA MET A 229 14.66 -24.61 0.94
C MET A 229 14.18 -24.10 2.31
N ASN A 230 14.42 -22.82 2.61
CA ASN A 230 13.84 -22.14 3.76
C ASN A 230 12.52 -21.44 3.38
N GLY A 231 11.40 -22.05 3.76
CA GLY A 231 10.04 -21.61 3.42
C GLY A 231 9.56 -20.31 4.07
N CYS A 232 10.03 -19.17 3.58
CA CYS A 232 9.46 -17.83 3.89
C CYS A 232 8.90 -17.09 2.67
N LEU A 233 9.14 -17.59 1.45
CA LEU A 233 8.69 -16.97 0.20
C LEU A 233 7.36 -17.50 -0.34
N TYR A 234 6.77 -18.49 0.34
CA TYR A 234 5.61 -19.23 -0.16
C TYR A 234 4.38 -18.36 -0.48
N GLY A 235 4.27 -17.17 0.13
CA GLY A 235 3.16 -16.25 -0.14
C GLY A 235 3.28 -15.41 -1.42
N TYR A 236 4.45 -15.31 -2.04
CA TYR A 236 4.65 -14.52 -3.28
C TYR A 236 5.25 -15.30 -4.44
N PHE A 237 5.93 -16.41 -4.16
CA PHE A 237 6.56 -17.26 -5.17
C PHE A 237 6.23 -18.72 -4.86
N GLY A 238 5.01 -19.14 -5.21
CA GLY A 238 4.67 -20.55 -5.30
C GLY A 238 5.02 -21.08 -6.69
N HIS A 239 5.99 -21.98 -6.79
CA HIS A 239 6.04 -22.92 -7.91
C HIS A 239 6.26 -24.37 -7.46
N ASN A 240 5.36 -25.20 -7.99
CA ASN A 240 5.31 -26.64 -8.17
C ASN A 240 6.52 -27.49 -7.75
N ARG A 241 6.23 -28.51 -6.95
CA ARG A 241 6.82 -29.84 -7.12
C ARG A 241 5.71 -30.88 -7.04
N ASP A 242 5.20 -31.26 -8.20
CA ASP A 242 4.59 -32.58 -8.45
C ASP A 242 5.11 -33.05 -9.81
N GLN A 243 6.26 -33.73 -9.78
CA GLN A 243 6.59 -34.94 -10.53
C GLN A 243 7.47 -35.80 -9.64
#